data_AF-A0A7J4TM64-F1
#
_entry.id   AF-A0A7J4TM64-F1
#
_cell.length_a   1.000
_cell.length_b   1.000
_cell.length_c   1.000
_cell.angle_alpha   90.00
_cell.angle_beta   90.00
_cell.angle_gamma   90.00
#
_symmetry.space_group_name_H-M   'P 1'
#
loop_
_entity.id
_entity.type
_entity.pdbx_description
1 polymer ?
#
loop_
_entity_poly.entity_id
_entity_poly.type
_entity_poly.pdbx_seq_one_letter_code
_entity_poly.pdbx_strand_id
1 'polypeptide(L)'
;IPQDHPAREMQDTFYLENPASISLPEELVSAWGDIHEHGGTTGSVGWGGAFSKATSERALLRTHTTVNTIQYLAENPQDACRVFSVDRVFRKEAIDRTHLPEFHQIEGIIMEEGANLQMLVTTLKTFYAKMGYPEVRVRPAYFPYTEPSLEIEVKWRGKWLELGGAGIFRPEVTEPLGISTPVLAWGMGLERLAMLVLGLDDIRQLYISDLVWLRNQPIL
;
A
#
# COMPACT_ATOMS: atom_id res chain seq x y z
N ILE A 1 -0.80 -7.95 -8.70
CA ILE A 1 0.68 -7.95 -8.82
C ILE A 1 1.08 -9.24 -9.53
N PRO A 2 1.82 -9.20 -10.66
CA PRO A 2 2.19 -10.40 -11.40
C PRO A 2 3.01 -11.38 -10.53
N GLN A 3 2.95 -12.67 -10.86
CA GLN A 3 3.46 -13.73 -9.97
C GLN A 3 4.99 -13.82 -9.93
N ASP A 4 5.65 -13.31 -10.96
CA ASP A 4 7.10 -13.19 -11.13
C ASP A 4 7.67 -11.84 -10.62
N HIS A 5 6.83 -11.01 -9.99
CA HIS A 5 7.27 -9.71 -9.49
C HIS A 5 8.28 -9.88 -8.34
N PRO A 6 9.41 -9.13 -8.33
CA PRO A 6 10.46 -9.27 -7.31
C PRO A 6 9.96 -9.17 -5.87
N ALA A 7 8.99 -8.31 -5.59
CA ALA A 7 8.38 -8.20 -4.25
C ALA A 7 7.77 -9.51 -3.71
N ARG A 8 7.52 -10.52 -4.56
CA ARG A 8 7.02 -11.84 -4.14
C ARG A 8 8.14 -12.84 -3.85
N GLU A 9 9.40 -12.46 -4.02
CA GLU A 9 10.53 -13.34 -3.78
C GLU A 9 10.73 -13.66 -2.30
N MET A 10 11.35 -14.81 -2.03
CA MET A 10 11.66 -15.29 -0.67
C MET A 10 12.60 -14.36 0.11
N GLN A 11 13.30 -13.47 -0.58
CA GLN A 11 14.18 -12.47 0.03
C GLN A 11 13.43 -11.26 0.57
N ASP A 12 12.22 -10.97 0.05
CA ASP A 12 11.46 -9.75 0.34
C ASP A 12 10.19 -10.03 1.16
N THR A 13 9.67 -11.27 1.10
CA THR A 13 8.43 -11.68 1.76
C THR A 13 8.63 -12.81 2.78
N PHE A 14 7.95 -12.71 3.93
CA PHE A 14 7.87 -13.79 4.90
C PHE A 14 6.76 -14.78 4.53
N TYR A 15 7.15 -15.87 3.88
CA TYR A 15 6.27 -17.02 3.67
C TYR A 15 6.21 -17.90 4.91
N LEU A 16 5.04 -18.51 5.16
CA LEU A 16 4.82 -19.38 6.31
C LEU A 16 5.24 -20.82 5.99
N GLU A 17 5.77 -21.52 6.99
CA GLU A 17 5.98 -22.98 6.93
C GLU A 17 4.73 -23.73 7.42
N ASN A 18 3.95 -23.14 8.35
CA ASN A 18 2.73 -23.73 8.89
C ASN A 18 1.67 -22.65 9.20
N PRO A 19 0.54 -22.60 8.46
CA PRO A 19 0.26 -23.39 7.25
C PRO A 19 1.13 -22.92 6.08
N ALA A 20 1.73 -23.83 5.31
CA ALA A 20 2.50 -23.45 4.11
C ALA A 20 1.61 -22.98 2.94
N SER A 21 0.36 -23.45 2.91
CA SER A 21 -0.60 -23.15 1.86
C SER A 21 -2.01 -22.96 2.45
N ILE A 22 -2.79 -22.08 1.83
CA ILE A 22 -4.18 -21.79 2.15
C ILE A 22 -5.02 -22.07 0.90
N SER A 23 -6.07 -22.88 1.03
CA SER A 23 -6.99 -23.17 -0.06
C SER A 23 -7.75 -21.92 -0.48
N LEU A 24 -7.78 -21.65 -1.78
CA LEU A 24 -8.53 -20.53 -2.35
C LEU A 24 -9.81 -21.02 -3.06
N PRO A 25 -10.90 -20.24 -3.05
CA PRO A 25 -12.10 -20.54 -3.83
C PRO A 25 -11.78 -20.66 -5.33
N GLU A 26 -12.26 -21.72 -5.98
CA GLU A 26 -11.94 -21.99 -7.40
C GLU A 26 -12.39 -20.88 -8.34
N GLU A 27 -13.53 -20.24 -8.03
CA GLU A 27 -14.06 -19.11 -8.80
C GLU A 27 -13.07 -17.92 -8.79
N LEU A 28 -12.51 -17.58 -7.63
CA LEU A 28 -11.51 -16.51 -7.52
C LEU A 28 -10.20 -16.87 -8.23
N VAL A 29 -9.76 -18.13 -8.10
CA VAL A 29 -8.55 -18.59 -8.80
C VAL A 29 -8.73 -18.51 -10.31
N SER A 30 -9.90 -18.91 -10.83
CA SER A 30 -10.21 -18.86 -12.25
C SER A 30 -10.28 -17.43 -12.77
N ALA A 31 -11.01 -16.54 -12.07
CA ALA A 31 -11.16 -15.16 -12.49
C ALA A 31 -9.82 -14.41 -12.47
N TRP A 32 -9.03 -14.52 -11.39
CA TRP A 32 -7.73 -13.85 -11.31
C TRP A 32 -6.70 -14.49 -12.23
N GLY A 33 -6.81 -15.79 -12.53
CA GLY A 33 -6.03 -16.44 -13.55
C GLY A 33 -6.25 -15.82 -14.92
N ASP A 34 -7.51 -15.70 -15.36
CA ASP A 34 -7.84 -15.11 -16.65
C ASP A 34 -7.45 -13.63 -16.75
N ILE A 35 -7.64 -12.84 -15.69
CA ILE A 35 -7.19 -11.45 -15.64
C ILE A 35 -5.67 -11.35 -15.77
N HIS A 36 -4.94 -12.22 -15.09
CA HIS A 36 -3.49 -12.21 -15.12
C HIS A 36 -2.93 -12.63 -16.48
N GLU A 37 -3.53 -13.64 -17.11
CA GLU A 37 -3.04 -14.19 -18.37
C GLU A 37 -3.50 -13.35 -19.59
N HIS A 38 -4.76 -12.93 -19.60
CA HIS A 38 -5.43 -12.36 -20.77
C HIS A 38 -6.05 -10.97 -20.53
N GLY A 39 -6.05 -10.47 -19.30
CA GLY A 39 -6.66 -9.18 -18.94
C GLY A 39 -8.17 -9.24 -18.67
N GLY A 40 -8.78 -10.43 -18.73
CA GLY A 40 -10.19 -10.63 -18.44
C GLY A 40 -11.11 -9.73 -19.28
N THR A 41 -12.08 -9.09 -18.63
CA THR A 41 -13.05 -8.19 -19.29
C THR A 41 -12.64 -6.71 -19.27
N THR A 42 -11.46 -6.38 -18.75
CA THR A 42 -11.12 -4.98 -18.40
C THR A 42 -10.51 -4.18 -19.54
N GLY A 43 -10.46 -4.76 -20.75
CA GLY A 43 -9.74 -4.19 -21.90
C GLY A 43 -8.21 -4.24 -21.79
N SER A 44 -7.69 -4.89 -20.75
CA SER A 44 -6.26 -5.16 -20.59
C SER A 44 -5.81 -6.35 -21.44
N VAL A 45 -4.51 -6.46 -21.68
CA VAL A 45 -3.90 -7.63 -22.35
C VAL A 45 -3.34 -8.65 -21.35
N GLY A 46 -3.52 -8.41 -20.05
CA GLY A 46 -2.92 -9.20 -18.98
C GLY A 46 -1.41 -8.96 -18.86
N TRP A 47 -0.73 -9.86 -18.16
CA TRP A 47 0.72 -9.82 -17.94
C TRP A 47 1.49 -10.75 -18.90
N GLY A 48 0.80 -11.57 -19.70
CA GLY A 48 1.41 -12.41 -20.73
C GLY A 48 2.23 -13.62 -20.23
N GLY A 49 2.19 -13.91 -18.92
CA GLY A 49 2.81 -15.08 -18.30
C GLY A 49 1.76 -16.07 -17.77
N ALA A 50 2.15 -17.33 -17.56
CA ALA A 50 1.26 -18.36 -17.03
C ALA A 50 0.91 -18.10 -15.55
N PHE A 51 -0.36 -18.29 -15.20
CA PHE A 51 -0.85 -18.16 -13.84
C PHE A 51 -0.80 -19.51 -13.12
N SER A 52 -0.18 -19.52 -11.94
CA SER A 52 -0.06 -20.69 -11.07
C SER A 52 -0.97 -20.55 -9.85
N LYS A 53 -1.97 -21.42 -9.73
CA LYS A 53 -2.79 -21.57 -8.52
C LYS A 53 -1.92 -21.81 -7.29
N ALA A 54 -0.96 -22.74 -7.39
CA ALA A 54 -0.06 -23.09 -6.29
C ALA A 54 0.73 -21.88 -5.78
N THR A 55 1.15 -20.97 -6.66
CA THR A 55 1.85 -19.73 -6.28
C THR A 55 0.93 -18.77 -5.52
N SER A 56 -0.35 -18.69 -5.88
CA SER A 56 -1.35 -17.87 -5.19
C SER A 56 -1.78 -18.44 -3.84
N GLU A 57 -1.73 -19.77 -3.67
CA GLU A 57 -2.11 -20.45 -2.43
C GLU A 57 -1.00 -20.45 -1.36
N ARG A 58 0.20 -19.92 -1.64
CA ARG A 58 1.28 -19.84 -0.65
C ARG A 58 0.93 -18.86 0.45
N ALA A 59 0.97 -19.33 1.70
CA ALA A 59 0.67 -18.49 2.85
C ALA A 59 1.85 -17.56 3.18
N LEU A 60 1.56 -16.32 3.54
CA LEU A 60 2.55 -15.28 3.87
C LEU A 60 2.03 -14.34 4.95
N LEU A 61 2.94 -13.65 5.62
CA LEU A 61 2.60 -12.47 6.41
C LEU A 61 2.37 -11.29 5.47
N ARG A 62 1.24 -10.59 5.62
CA ARG A 62 0.87 -9.47 4.75
C ARG A 62 1.99 -8.42 4.68
N THR A 63 2.34 -8.02 3.46
CA THR A 63 3.45 -7.08 3.18
C THR A 63 3.00 -5.62 3.06
N HIS A 64 1.69 -5.42 2.94
CA HIS A 64 1.02 -4.11 2.85
C HIS A 64 -0.45 -4.24 3.27
N THR A 65 -1.05 -3.16 3.74
CA THR A 65 -2.47 -3.08 4.15
C THR A 65 -3.45 -3.13 2.98
N THR A 66 -2.98 -3.03 1.74
CA THR A 66 -3.83 -3.06 0.54
C THR A 66 -4.64 -4.34 0.42
N VAL A 67 -4.19 -5.44 1.02
CA VAL A 67 -4.99 -6.68 1.08
C VAL A 67 -6.31 -6.47 1.84
N ASN A 68 -6.31 -5.67 2.91
CA ASN A 68 -7.50 -5.33 3.68
C ASN A 68 -8.40 -4.36 2.91
N THR A 69 -7.80 -3.38 2.21
CA THR A 69 -8.52 -2.44 1.34
C THR A 69 -9.30 -3.16 0.25
N ILE A 70 -8.69 -4.15 -0.40
CA ILE A 70 -9.34 -4.95 -1.44
C ILE A 70 -10.48 -5.80 -0.86
N GLN A 71 -10.31 -6.37 0.33
CA GLN A 71 -11.40 -7.09 1.02
C GLN A 71 -12.58 -6.17 1.33
N TYR A 72 -12.32 -4.99 1.89
CA TYR A 72 -13.36 -4.00 2.17
C TYR A 72 -14.10 -3.57 0.89
N LEU A 73 -13.37 -3.31 -0.19
CA LEU A 73 -13.95 -2.94 -1.49
C LEU A 73 -14.80 -4.06 -2.08
N ALA A 74 -14.36 -5.32 -1.97
CA ALA A 74 -15.13 -6.48 -2.44
C ALA A 74 -16.46 -6.65 -1.69
N GLU A 75 -16.50 -6.29 -0.40
CA GLU A 75 -17.72 -6.31 0.41
C GLU A 75 -18.65 -5.12 0.16
N ASN A 76 -18.12 -4.00 -0.35
CA ASN A 76 -18.85 -2.74 -0.54
C ASN A 76 -18.67 -2.15 -1.95
N PRO A 77 -18.91 -2.89 -3.05
CA PRO A 77 -18.44 -2.52 -4.38
C PRO A 77 -19.16 -1.33 -5.02
N GLN A 78 -20.33 -0.94 -4.51
CA GLN A 78 -21.15 0.15 -5.06
C GLN A 78 -21.24 1.37 -4.13
N ASP A 79 -20.73 1.26 -2.90
CA ASP A 79 -20.92 2.29 -1.89
C ASP A 79 -19.76 3.29 -1.92
N ALA A 80 -20.05 4.52 -2.33
CA ALA A 80 -19.07 5.59 -2.30
C ALA A 80 -18.49 5.75 -0.88
N CYS A 81 -17.18 5.69 -0.76
CA CYS A 81 -16.51 5.62 0.53
C CYS A 81 -15.18 6.36 0.55
N ARG A 82 -14.83 6.83 1.75
CA ARG A 82 -13.53 7.42 2.07
C ARG A 82 -13.06 6.81 3.38
N VAL A 83 -12.22 5.79 3.29
CA VAL A 83 -11.79 5.01 4.46
C VAL A 83 -10.27 5.00 4.55
N PHE A 84 -9.78 4.80 5.76
CA PHE A 84 -8.36 4.57 6.01
C PHE A 84 -8.18 3.51 7.07
N SER A 85 -7.03 2.85 7.03
CA SER A 85 -6.61 1.86 8.01
C SER A 85 -5.19 2.18 8.47
N VAL A 86 -4.89 1.76 9.70
CA VAL A 86 -3.54 1.79 10.28
C VAL A 86 -3.30 0.42 10.87
N ASP A 87 -2.39 -0.34 10.29
CA ASP A 87 -2.14 -1.69 10.76
C ASP A 87 -0.70 -2.13 10.46
N ARG A 88 -0.27 -3.18 11.15
CA ARG A 88 1.09 -3.72 11.05
C ARG A 88 1.27 -4.57 9.80
N VAL A 89 2.39 -4.38 9.12
CA VAL A 89 2.81 -5.14 7.95
C VAL A 89 4.21 -5.71 8.17
N PHE A 90 4.56 -6.72 7.37
CA PHE A 90 5.81 -7.47 7.53
C PHE A 90 6.56 -7.55 6.20
N ARG A 91 7.83 -7.18 6.19
CA ARG A 91 8.70 -7.26 5.01
C ARG A 91 10.03 -7.84 5.42
N LYS A 92 10.61 -8.69 4.59
CA LYS A 92 11.91 -9.31 4.88
C LYS A 92 13.04 -8.35 4.49
N GLU A 93 13.04 -7.17 5.10
CA GLU A 93 14.05 -6.14 4.91
C GLU A 93 15.10 -6.23 6.02
N ALA A 94 16.35 -5.88 5.68
CA ALA A 94 17.41 -5.80 6.68
C ALA A 94 17.13 -4.63 7.64
N ILE A 95 17.30 -4.87 8.95
CA ILE A 95 17.16 -3.81 9.95
C ILE A 95 18.24 -2.75 9.71
N ASP A 96 17.81 -1.52 9.43
CA ASP A 96 18.70 -0.37 9.32
C ASP A 96 18.07 0.88 9.99
N ARG A 97 18.58 2.08 9.66
CA ARG A 97 18.10 3.34 10.25
C ARG A 97 16.73 3.79 9.74
N THR A 98 16.25 3.17 8.66
CA THR A 98 15.07 3.53 7.87
C THR A 98 14.10 2.36 7.67
N HIS A 99 14.54 1.12 7.84
CA HIS A 99 13.77 -0.09 7.58
C HIS A 99 13.72 -0.99 8.82
N LEU A 100 12.53 -1.55 9.04
CA LEU A 100 12.25 -2.55 10.05
C LEU A 100 11.47 -3.70 9.40
N PRO A 101 11.69 -4.95 9.84
CA PRO A 101 11.00 -6.11 9.28
C PRO A 101 9.50 -6.14 9.61
N GLU A 102 9.10 -5.42 10.67
CA GLU A 102 7.72 -5.10 11.00
C GLU A 102 7.58 -3.60 11.21
N PHE A 103 6.52 -3.01 10.67
CA PHE A 103 6.20 -1.59 10.82
C PHE A 103 4.70 -1.36 10.57
N HIS A 104 4.18 -0.17 10.85
CA HIS A 104 2.78 0.16 10.64
C HIS A 104 2.59 0.92 9.34
N GLN A 105 1.69 0.43 8.49
CA GLN A 105 1.29 1.12 7.27
C GLN A 105 -0.04 1.84 7.53
N ILE A 106 -0.07 3.12 7.17
CA ILE A 106 -1.30 3.88 7.00
C ILE A 106 -1.68 3.77 5.54
N GLU A 107 -2.92 3.40 5.25
CA GLU A 107 -3.44 3.39 3.89
C GLU A 107 -4.85 3.94 3.86
N GLY A 108 -5.14 4.78 2.87
CA GLY A 108 -6.46 5.32 2.66
C GLY A 108 -6.91 5.26 1.21
N ILE A 109 -8.22 5.17 1.03
CA ILE A 109 -8.87 5.18 -0.27
C ILE A 109 -9.99 6.22 -0.34
N ILE A 110 -10.26 6.65 -1.57
CA ILE A 110 -11.43 7.45 -1.94
C ILE A 110 -12.04 6.75 -3.16
N MET A 111 -13.22 6.16 -3.01
CA MET A 111 -14.01 5.58 -4.09
C MET A 111 -15.28 6.41 -4.24
N GLU A 112 -15.38 7.19 -5.32
CA GLU A 112 -16.57 8.00 -5.61
C GLU A 112 -16.61 8.36 -7.10
N GLU A 113 -17.82 8.65 -7.61
CA GLU A 113 -17.99 9.09 -8.99
C GLU A 113 -17.24 10.42 -9.22
N GLY A 114 -16.52 10.52 -10.34
CA GLY A 114 -15.72 11.70 -10.67
C GLY A 114 -14.37 11.79 -9.94
N ALA A 115 -14.02 10.81 -9.10
CA ALA A 115 -12.70 10.71 -8.49
C ALA A 115 -11.60 10.67 -9.56
N ASN A 116 -10.57 11.50 -9.38
CA ASN A 116 -9.52 11.69 -10.38
C ASN A 116 -8.16 12.07 -9.74
N LEU A 117 -7.12 12.15 -10.57
CA LEU A 117 -5.76 12.43 -10.11
C LEU A 117 -5.62 13.78 -9.39
N GLN A 118 -6.34 14.81 -9.82
CA GLN A 118 -6.30 16.13 -9.18
C GLN A 118 -6.85 16.06 -7.76
N MET A 119 -7.93 15.30 -7.54
CA MET A 119 -8.49 15.06 -6.22
C MET A 119 -7.50 14.32 -5.31
N LEU A 120 -6.82 13.29 -5.83
CA LEU A 120 -5.80 12.55 -5.08
C LEU A 120 -4.64 13.46 -4.65
N VAL A 121 -4.07 14.21 -5.59
CA VAL A 121 -2.97 15.14 -5.32
C VAL A 121 -3.38 16.22 -4.32
N THR A 122 -4.59 16.76 -4.47
CA THR A 122 -5.10 17.79 -3.54
C THR A 122 -5.28 17.22 -2.14
N THR A 123 -5.87 16.03 -2.01
CA THR A 123 -6.06 15.34 -0.74
C THR A 123 -4.73 15.14 -0.02
N LEU A 124 -3.71 14.66 -0.72
CA LEU A 124 -2.37 14.43 -0.16
C LEU A 124 -1.69 15.72 0.26
N LYS A 125 -1.75 16.76 -0.58
CA LYS A 125 -1.22 18.09 -0.22
C LYS A 125 -1.92 18.66 1.01
N THR A 126 -3.24 18.53 1.11
CA THR A 126 -4.00 18.96 2.28
C THR A 126 -3.64 18.16 3.53
N PHE A 127 -3.47 16.84 3.41
CA PHE A 127 -3.06 15.97 4.51
C PHE A 127 -1.71 16.42 5.09
N TYR A 128 -0.67 16.53 4.27
CA TYR A 128 0.66 16.93 4.75
C TYR A 128 0.72 18.39 5.22
N ALA A 129 -0.03 19.30 4.59
CA ALA A 129 -0.14 20.68 5.08
C ALA A 129 -0.75 20.75 6.49
N LYS A 130 -1.78 19.93 6.78
CA LYS A 130 -2.36 19.81 8.13
C LYS A 130 -1.39 19.22 9.15
N MET A 131 -0.46 18.37 8.70
CA MET A 131 0.63 17.84 9.52
C MET A 131 1.78 18.84 9.74
N GLY A 132 1.70 20.06 9.19
CA GLY A 132 2.74 21.10 9.33
C GLY A 132 3.80 21.10 8.22
N TYR A 133 3.61 20.32 7.13
CA TYR A 133 4.55 20.21 6.02
C TYR A 133 3.89 20.61 4.69
N PRO A 134 3.68 21.92 4.44
CA PRO A 134 2.99 22.41 3.25
C PRO A 134 3.80 22.30 1.95
N GLU A 135 5.13 22.18 2.04
CA GLU A 135 6.01 21.99 0.89
C GLU A 135 5.99 20.53 0.42
N VAL A 136 5.00 20.19 -0.39
CA VAL A 136 4.75 18.83 -0.92
C VAL A 136 5.03 18.77 -2.42
N ARG A 137 5.83 17.79 -2.83
CA ARG A 137 6.12 17.47 -4.23
C ARG A 137 5.53 16.10 -4.56
N VAL A 138 4.97 15.99 -5.76
CA VAL A 138 4.45 14.72 -6.30
C VAL A 138 5.22 14.40 -7.57
N ARG A 139 5.66 13.14 -7.69
CA ARG A 139 6.43 12.66 -8.84
C ARG A 139 5.75 11.42 -9.43
N PRO A 140 5.82 11.20 -10.76
CA PRO A 140 5.42 9.92 -11.33
C PRO A 140 6.24 8.78 -10.71
N ALA A 141 5.56 7.68 -10.42
CA ALA A 141 6.15 6.45 -9.91
C ALA A 141 5.53 5.24 -10.62
N TYR A 142 5.94 4.04 -10.25
CA TYR A 142 5.34 2.81 -10.73
C TYR A 142 4.93 1.95 -9.54
N PHE A 143 3.64 1.60 -9.47
CA PHE A 143 3.13 0.56 -8.59
C PHE A 143 2.26 -0.40 -9.41
N PRO A 144 2.41 -1.73 -9.27
CA PRO A 144 1.76 -2.68 -10.19
C PRO A 144 0.22 -2.67 -10.19
N TYR A 145 -0.40 -2.12 -9.15
CA TYR A 145 -1.84 -2.11 -8.93
C TYR A 145 -2.46 -0.72 -9.11
N THR A 146 -1.69 0.32 -9.46
CA THR A 146 -2.23 1.65 -9.77
C THR A 146 -1.75 2.20 -11.11
N GLU A 147 -2.63 2.91 -11.81
CA GLU A 147 -2.31 3.68 -13.01
C GLU A 147 -3.29 4.87 -13.13
N PRO A 148 -2.83 6.14 -13.10
CA PRO A 148 -1.45 6.57 -12.88
C PRO A 148 -0.96 6.33 -11.44
N SER A 149 0.35 6.18 -11.30
CA SER A 149 1.08 5.99 -10.04
C SER A 149 1.93 7.22 -9.67
N LEU A 150 1.97 7.56 -8.39
CA LEU A 150 2.59 8.76 -7.85
C LEU A 150 3.38 8.46 -6.58
N GLU A 151 4.51 9.14 -6.41
CA GLU A 151 5.27 9.20 -5.16
C GLU A 151 5.17 10.59 -4.56
N ILE A 152 5.06 10.66 -3.23
CA ILE A 152 4.92 11.91 -2.49
C ILE A 152 6.16 12.16 -1.65
N GLU A 153 6.73 13.34 -1.82
CA GLU A 153 7.85 13.83 -1.04
C GLU A 153 7.45 15.12 -0.30
N VAL A 154 7.92 15.28 0.93
CA VAL A 154 7.80 16.52 1.68
C VAL A 154 9.17 17.13 1.93
N LYS A 155 9.24 18.45 2.02
CA LYS A 155 10.49 19.13 2.34
C LYS A 155 10.71 19.15 3.85
N TRP A 156 11.82 18.57 4.29
CA TRP A 156 12.23 18.52 5.69
C TRP A 156 13.72 18.85 5.81
N ARG A 157 14.05 19.81 6.69
CA ARG A 157 15.43 20.31 6.89
C ARG A 157 16.17 20.65 5.57
N GLY A 158 15.44 21.23 4.61
CA GLY A 158 15.98 21.61 3.30
C GLY A 158 16.17 20.47 2.30
N LYS A 159 15.80 19.23 2.64
CA LYS A 159 15.87 18.05 1.76
C LYS A 159 14.47 17.54 1.43
N TRP A 160 14.31 16.92 0.28
CA TRP A 160 13.08 16.21 -0.08
C TRP A 160 13.13 14.81 0.50
N LEU A 161 12.11 14.45 1.27
CA LEU A 161 11.95 13.15 1.89
C LEU A 161 10.70 12.48 1.32
N GLU A 162 10.89 11.34 0.67
CA GLU A 162 9.80 10.44 0.28
C GLU A 162 9.05 9.96 1.52
N LEU A 163 7.72 10.03 1.51
CA LEU A 163 6.87 9.58 2.62
C LEU A 163 5.87 8.49 2.24
N GLY A 164 5.56 8.32 0.96
CA GLY A 164 4.60 7.32 0.56
C GLY A 164 4.27 7.31 -0.93
N GLY A 165 3.51 6.30 -1.32
CA GLY A 165 2.99 6.11 -2.66
C GLY A 165 1.50 6.40 -2.73
N ALA A 166 1.02 6.76 -3.92
CA ALA A 166 -0.38 6.90 -4.21
C ALA A 166 -0.66 6.59 -5.68
N GLY A 167 -1.92 6.39 -6.02
CA GLY A 167 -2.33 6.22 -7.39
C GLY A 167 -3.82 5.95 -7.52
N ILE A 168 -4.26 5.67 -8.73
CA ILE A 168 -5.64 5.23 -9.00
C ILE A 168 -5.58 3.73 -9.25
N PHE A 169 -6.37 2.92 -8.55
CA PHE A 169 -6.35 1.47 -8.80
C PHE A 169 -6.67 1.17 -10.26
N ARG A 170 -5.92 0.23 -10.82
CA ARG A 170 -6.14 -0.19 -12.19
C ARG A 170 -7.46 -0.95 -12.33
N PRO A 171 -8.11 -0.90 -13.51
CA PRO A 171 -9.32 -1.69 -13.78
C PRO A 171 -9.18 -3.18 -13.48
N GLU A 172 -8.01 -3.79 -13.72
CA GLU A 172 -7.73 -5.20 -13.43
C GLU A 172 -7.83 -5.55 -11.93
N VAL A 173 -7.82 -4.55 -11.06
CA VAL A 173 -7.95 -4.70 -9.60
C VAL A 173 -9.40 -4.52 -9.15
N THR A 174 -10.15 -3.61 -9.77
CA THR A 174 -11.47 -3.16 -9.28
C THR A 174 -12.64 -3.77 -10.04
N GLU A 175 -12.59 -3.85 -11.37
CA GLU A 175 -13.69 -4.37 -12.18
C GLU A 175 -14.07 -5.83 -11.87
N PRO A 176 -13.13 -6.75 -11.57
CA PRO A 176 -13.45 -8.12 -11.16
C PRO A 176 -14.27 -8.20 -9.87
N LEU A 177 -14.23 -7.15 -9.06
CA LEU A 177 -15.00 -7.00 -7.82
C LEU A 177 -16.34 -6.30 -8.06
N GLY A 178 -16.69 -6.00 -9.31
CA GLY A 178 -17.90 -5.24 -9.67
C GLY A 178 -17.76 -3.73 -9.48
N ILE A 179 -16.54 -3.21 -9.27
CA ILE A 179 -16.30 -1.79 -9.01
C ILE A 179 -15.93 -1.09 -10.31
N SER A 180 -16.88 -0.33 -10.86
CA SER A 180 -16.68 0.50 -12.07
C SER A 180 -16.22 1.93 -11.76
N THR A 181 -16.31 2.35 -10.50
CA THR A 181 -15.98 3.70 -10.07
C THR A 181 -14.48 3.82 -9.78
N PRO A 182 -13.80 4.95 -10.13
CA PRO A 182 -12.39 5.12 -9.82
C PRO A 182 -12.12 5.06 -8.32
N VAL A 183 -11.08 4.33 -7.93
CA VAL A 183 -10.61 4.23 -6.55
C VAL A 183 -9.23 4.89 -6.44
N LEU A 184 -9.18 6.04 -5.78
CA LEU A 184 -7.92 6.70 -5.45
C LEU A 184 -7.37 6.04 -4.19
N ALA A 185 -6.10 5.65 -4.20
CA ALA A 185 -5.44 5.02 -3.06
C ALA A 185 -4.15 5.79 -2.72
N TRP A 186 -3.81 5.83 -1.43
CA TRP A 186 -2.54 6.33 -0.95
C TRP A 186 -2.09 5.53 0.27
N GLY A 187 -0.79 5.42 0.47
CA GLY A 187 -0.22 4.75 1.62
C GLY A 187 1.12 5.34 2.05
N MET A 188 1.40 5.28 3.34
CA MET A 188 2.65 5.75 3.95
C MET A 188 3.00 4.91 5.18
N GLY A 189 4.29 4.86 5.53
CA GLY A 189 4.74 4.28 6.80
C GLY A 189 4.44 5.23 7.96
N LEU A 190 3.73 4.76 8.98
CA LEU A 190 3.44 5.53 10.19
C LEU A 190 4.73 5.97 10.88
N GLU A 191 5.73 5.08 10.94
CA GLU A 191 7.02 5.34 11.56
C GLU A 191 7.75 6.49 10.88
N ARG A 192 7.67 6.58 9.55
CA ARG A 192 8.34 7.65 8.80
C ARG A 192 7.68 9.00 9.07
N LEU A 193 6.36 9.01 9.20
CA LEU A 193 5.61 10.19 9.63
C LEU A 193 5.91 10.56 11.09
N ALA A 194 6.02 9.58 11.98
CA ALA A 194 6.37 9.79 13.38
C ALA A 194 7.79 10.36 13.52
N MET A 195 8.77 9.83 12.78
CA MET A 195 10.13 10.35 12.74
C MET A 195 10.16 11.82 12.28
N LEU A 196 9.36 12.15 11.26
CA LEU A 196 9.25 13.52 10.75
C LEU A 196 8.72 14.49 11.83
N VAL A 197 7.63 14.12 12.50
CA VAL A 197 6.96 14.92 13.54
C VAL A 197 7.80 15.04 14.81
N LEU A 198 8.44 13.94 15.24
CA LEU A 198 9.27 13.88 16.44
C LEU A 198 10.72 14.35 16.20
N GLY A 199 11.10 14.63 14.96
CA GLY A 199 12.43 15.08 14.59
C GLY A 199 13.53 14.01 14.74
N LEU A 200 13.18 12.72 14.60
CA LEU A 200 14.08 11.58 14.79
C LEU A 200 14.81 11.22 13.48
N ASP A 201 16.09 10.84 13.62
CA ASP A 201 16.96 10.45 12.50
C ASP A 201 17.26 8.93 12.46
N ASP A 202 16.57 8.13 13.28
CA ASP A 202 16.70 6.67 13.33
C ASP A 202 15.38 6.02 13.78
N ILE A 203 14.79 5.20 12.91
CA ILE A 203 13.51 4.52 13.15
C ILE A 203 13.53 3.63 14.40
N ARG A 204 14.71 3.07 14.73
CA ARG A 204 14.85 2.15 15.86
C ARG A 204 14.57 2.83 17.19
N GLN A 205 14.72 4.15 17.28
CA GLN A 205 14.38 4.93 18.48
C GLN A 205 12.89 4.82 18.83
N LEU A 206 12.00 4.57 17.85
CA LEU A 206 10.58 4.35 18.10
C LEU A 206 10.27 3.00 18.77
N TYR A 207 11.21 2.05 18.67
CA TYR A 207 11.03 0.66 19.13
C TYR A 207 11.94 0.30 20.31
N ILE A 208 12.91 1.16 20.65
CA ILE A 208 13.67 1.02 21.89
C ILE A 208 12.73 1.39 23.05
N SER A 209 12.60 0.48 24.02
CA SER A 209 11.83 0.72 25.24
C SER A 209 12.56 1.65 26.21
N ASP A 210 12.84 2.89 25.80
CA ASP A 210 13.41 3.93 26.66
C ASP A 210 12.30 4.67 27.42
N LEU A 211 12.06 4.24 28.66
CA LEU A 211 11.03 4.81 29.53
C LEU A 211 11.30 6.28 29.88
N VAL A 212 12.55 6.73 29.90
CA VAL A 212 12.90 8.12 30.22
C VAL A 212 12.54 9.00 29.03
N TRP A 213 12.91 8.57 27.83
CA TRP A 213 12.51 9.25 26.59
C TRP A 213 10.99 9.34 26.47
N LEU A 214 10.27 8.22 26.70
CA LEU A 214 8.79 8.18 26.66
C LEU A 214 8.14 9.14 27.65
N ARG A 215 8.66 9.25 28.89
CA ARG A 215 8.13 10.17 29.91
C ARG A 215 8.35 11.65 29.58
N ASN A 216 9.37 11.95 28.78
CA ASN A 216 9.73 13.32 28.42
C ASN A 216 9.11 13.78 27.09
N GLN A 217 8.33 12.93 26.40
CA GLN A 217 7.66 13.34 25.17
C GLN A 217 6.51 14.31 25.46
N PRO A 218 6.40 15.43 24.71
CA PRO A 218 5.28 16.35 24.84
C PRO A 218 3.98 15.69 24.33
N ILE A 219 2.84 16.17 24.83
CA ILE A 219 1.55 15.91 24.18
C ILE A 219 1.54 16.74 22.88
N LEU A 220 1.45 16.04 21.74
CA LEU A 220 1.38 16.61 20.39
C LEU A 220 -0.03 17.13 20.06
#